data_AF-A0A072UVD6-F1
#
_entry.id   AF-A0A072UVD6-F1
#
_cell.length_a   1.000
_cell.length_b   1.000
_cell.length_c   1.000
_cell.angle_alpha   90.00
_cell.angle_beta   90.00
_cell.angle_gamma   90.00
#
_symmetry.space_group_name_H-M   'P 1'
#
loop_
_entity.id
_entity.type
_entity.pdbx_description
1 polymer ?
#
loop_
_entity_poly.entity_id
_entity_poly.type
_entity_poly.pdbx_seq_one_letter_code
_entity_poly.pdbx_strand_id
1 'polypeptide(L)' 'MAISYKFVYAIIFFIFLFLVANNVEGYIVCITDNDCPENTEVRQYECIEGRCRLSRVLNP' A
#
# COMPACT_ATOMS: atom_id res chain seq x y z
N MET A 1 -19.79 5.39 33.76
CA MET A 1 -20.08 5.68 32.34
C MET A 1 -19.12 6.73 31.79
N ALA A 2 -17.81 6.48 31.90
CA ALA A 2 -16.75 7.39 31.44
C ALA A 2 -15.47 6.63 30.99
N ILE A 3 -15.37 5.36 31.37
CA ILE A 3 -14.25 4.48 31.05
C ILE A 3 -14.36 3.99 29.59
N SER A 4 -15.59 3.82 29.09
CA SER A 4 -15.87 3.34 27.74
C SER A 4 -15.44 4.33 26.64
N TYR A 5 -15.64 5.64 26.82
CA TYR A 5 -15.26 6.61 25.78
C TYR A 5 -13.75 6.71 25.61
N LYS A 6 -12.98 6.60 26.70
CA LYS A 6 -11.51 6.63 26.66
C LYS A 6 -10.97 5.42 25.89
N PHE A 7 -11.57 4.26 26.11
CA PHE A 7 -11.18 3.03 25.44
C PHE A 7 -11.49 3.06 23.95
N VAL A 8 -12.68 3.53 23.57
CA VAL A 8 -13.06 3.71 22.16
C VAL A 8 -12.12 4.68 21.45
N TYR A 9 -11.77 5.80 22.11
CA TYR A 9 -10.84 6.77 21.54
C TYR A 9 -9.44 6.20 21.34
N ALA A 10 -8.95 5.40 22.30
CA ALA A 10 -7.66 4.72 22.17
C ALA A 10 -7.64 3.70 21.02
N ILE A 11 -8.72 2.93 20.84
CA ILE A 11 -8.85 1.99 19.71
C ILE A 11 -8.87 2.73 18.37
N ILE A 12 -9.67 3.79 18.25
CA ILE A 12 -9.74 4.59 17.03
C ILE A 12 -8.37 5.19 16.71
N PHE A 13 -7.68 5.73 17.71
CA PHE A 13 -6.35 6.28 17.55
C PHE A 13 -5.34 5.21 17.10
N PHE A 14 -5.37 4.03 17.70
CA PHE A 14 -4.51 2.91 17.30
C PHE A 14 -4.77 2.46 15.87
N ILE A 15 -6.05 2.31 15.48
CA ILE A 15 -6.43 1.94 14.10
C ILE A 15 -5.99 3.04 13.13
N PHE A 16 -6.18 4.32 13.47
CA PHE A 16 -5.75 5.42 12.63
C PHE A 16 -4.23 5.41 12.41
N LEU A 17 -3.44 5.26 13.48
CA LEU A 17 -1.98 5.16 13.36
C LEU A 17 -1.55 3.94 12.56
N PHE A 18 -2.21 2.80 12.75
CA PHE A 18 -1.96 1.60 11.95
C PHE A 18 -2.26 1.84 10.48
N LEU A 19 -3.42 2.44 10.17
CA LEU A 19 -3.79 2.79 8.81
C LEU A 19 -2.84 3.82 8.21
N VAL A 20 -2.31 4.79 8.97
CA VAL A 20 -1.32 5.75 8.47
C VAL A 20 0.03 5.06 8.21
N ALA A 21 0.49 4.20 9.12
CA ALA A 21 1.73 3.44 8.96
C ALA A 21 1.67 2.46 7.78
N ASN A 22 0.49 1.89 7.50
CA ASN A 22 0.26 1.00 6.36
C ASN A 22 -0.27 1.74 5.11
N ASN A 23 -0.64 3.02 5.22
CA ASN A 23 -0.88 3.95 4.08
C ASN A 23 0.44 4.52 3.54
N VAL A 24 1.59 4.05 4.03
CA VAL A 24 2.75 3.93 3.16
C VAL A 24 2.34 2.92 2.11
N GLU A 25 1.61 3.43 1.11
CA GLU A 25 1.48 2.94 -0.24
C GLU A 25 1.99 1.49 -0.34
N GLY A 26 1.08 0.51 -0.47
CA GLY A 26 1.37 -0.92 -0.67
C GLY A 26 2.10 -1.24 -1.99
N TYR A 27 3.07 -0.40 -2.32
CA TYR A 27 3.89 -0.43 -3.48
C TYR A 27 5.12 -1.22 -3.07
N ILE A 28 5.37 -2.25 -3.85
CA ILE A 28 6.54 -3.07 -3.70
C ILE A 28 7.74 -2.16 -3.99
N VAL A 29 8.66 -2.07 -3.03
CA VAL A 29 9.91 -1.33 -3.19
C VAL A 29 10.77 -2.10 -4.19
N CYS A 30 11.37 -1.38 -5.13
CA CYS A 30 12.19 -1.96 -6.21
C CYS A 30 13.45 -1.13 -6.45
N ILE A 31 14.49 -1.76 -6.97
CA ILE A 31 15.70 -1.11 -7.48
C ILE A 31 15.71 -1.17 -9.01
N THR A 32 15.15 -2.25 -9.55
CA THR A 32 15.03 -2.55 -10.98
C THR A 32 13.63 -3.09 -11.28
N ASP A 33 13.23 -3.12 -12.55
CA ASP A 33 11.93 -3.65 -12.97
C ASP A 33 11.74 -5.14 -12.62
N ASN A 34 12.84 -5.89 -12.46
CA ASN A 34 12.80 -7.31 -12.10
C ASN A 34 12.43 -7.55 -10.62
N ASP A 35 12.52 -6.51 -9.78
CA ASP A 35 12.06 -6.58 -8.38
C ASP A 35 10.54 -6.45 -8.29
N CYS A 36 9.89 -6.05 -9.39
CA CYS A 36 8.45 -5.96 -9.50
C CYS A 36 7.81 -7.32 -9.82
N PRO A 37 6.55 -7.52 -9.41
CA PRO A 37 5.84 -8.76 -9.70
C PRO A 37 5.79 -9.01 -11.20
N GLU A 38 5.84 -10.30 -11.58
CA GLU A 38 5.84 -10.71 -12.99
C GLU A 38 4.73 -10.01 -13.78
N ASN A 39 5.11 -9.50 -14.95
CA ASN A 39 4.18 -8.90 -15.87
C ASN A 39 3.19 -9.97 -16.35
N THR A 40 1.91 -9.64 -16.26
CA THR A 40 0.82 -10.47 -16.76
C THR A 40 0.32 -9.91 -18.09
N GLU A 41 -0.43 -10.69 -18.85
CA GLU A 41 -1.03 -10.23 -20.12
C GLU A 41 -1.85 -8.94 -19.96
N VAL A 42 -2.37 -8.68 -18.76
CA VAL A 42 -3.26 -7.55 -18.47
C VAL A 42 -2.54 -6.40 -17.75
N ARG A 43 -1.42 -6.67 -17.06
CA ARG A 43 -0.75 -5.69 -16.19
C ARG A 43 0.76 -5.77 -16.32
N GLN A 44 1.36 -4.63 -16.66
CA GLN A 44 2.81 -4.45 -16.67
C GLN A 44 3.24 -3.47 -15.58
N TYR A 45 4.18 -3.87 -14.74
CA TYR A 45 4.75 -3.05 -13.68
C TYR A 45 6.16 -2.60 -14.06
N GLU A 46 6.48 -1.35 -13.74
CA GLU A 46 7.81 -0.75 -13.90
C GLU A 46 8.25 -0.14 -12.57
N CYS A 47 9.55 -0.15 -12.33
CA CYS A 47 10.15 0.43 -11.14
C CYS A 47 10.34 1.94 -11.34
N ILE A 48 9.44 2.73 -10.75
CA ILE A 48 9.43 4.19 -10.86
C ILE A 48 9.63 4.78 -9.47
N GLU A 49 10.68 5.59 -9.29
CA GLU A 49 11.00 6.24 -8.02
C GLU A 49 11.19 5.24 -6.86
N GLY A 50 11.74 4.06 -7.17
CA GLY A 50 11.98 2.99 -6.20
C GLY A 50 10.72 2.22 -5.80
N ARG A 51 9.64 2.34 -6.56
CA ARG A 51 8.35 1.69 -6.32
C ARG A 51 7.80 1.07 -7.60
N CYS A 52 7.24 -0.12 -7.50
CA CYS A 52 6.55 -0.75 -8.63
C CYS A 52 5.26 0.00 -8.94
N ARG A 53 5.19 0.64 -10.09
CA ARG A 53 3.99 1.32 -10.61
C ARG A 53 3.47 0.58 -11.82
N LEU A 54 2.15 0.54 -11.96
CA LEU A 54 1.50 -0.03 -13.13
C LEU A 54 1.74 0.90 -14.33
N SER A 55 2.56 0.47 -15.28
CA SER A 55 2.89 1.24 -16.48
C SER A 55 1.83 1.07 -17.57
N ARG A 56 1.31 -0.15 -17.75
CA ARG A 56 0.26 -0.44 -18.74
C ARG A 56 -0.79 -1.42 -18.20
N VAL A 57 -2.05 -1.07 -18.42
CA VAL A 57 -3.16 -2.03 -18.49
C VAL A 57 -3.33 -2.37 -19.96
N LEU A 58 -2.90 -3.56 -20.37
CA LEU A 58 -3.27 -4.04 -21.70
C LEU A 58 -4.76 -4.40 -21.62
N ASN A 59 -5.57 -3.61 -22.30
CA ASN A 59 -6.98 -3.92 -22.50
C ASN A 59 -7.02 -5.19 -23.39
N PRO A 60 -7.69 -6.27 -22.95
CA PRO A 60 -7.78 -7.50 -23.73
C PRO A 60 -8.43 -7.28 -25.10
#